data_AF-A0A246ABT1-F1
#
_entry.id   AF-A0A246ABT1-F1
#
_cell.length_a   1.000
_cell.length_b   1.000
_cell.length_c   1.000
_cell.angle_alpha   90.00
_cell.angle_beta   90.00
_cell.angle_gamma   90.00
#
_symmetry.space_group_name_H-M   'P 1'
#
loop_
_entity.id
_entity.type
_entity.pdbx_description
1 polymer ?
#
loop_
_entity_poly.entity_id
_entity_poly.type
_entity_poly.pdbx_seq_one_letter_code
_entity_poly.pdbx_strand_id
1 'polypeptide(L)'
;MNRRDSIKALGLTAISTTVILEACKQPETKTAEVVAPKEEAATEAGREQWEIDRDKKLKAETFFNKHEMATITVLADIIIPKDNVSGSASDAKVPEFIEFIVKDIPEHKTPMRGGLKWLDVYCFNKFGKSFIDASSAQQISIIDEIAYPKKAKPEVQAGVTFFNRMRSLTASGFYTTEIGVKDIGYAGNAPNQWTGVPADVLKQYGMENVKV
;
A
#
# COMPACT_ATOMS: atom_id res chain seq x y z
N MET A 1 17.16 -32.10 34.16
CA MET A 1 17.64 -30.96 34.99
C MET A 1 17.29 -31.27 36.44
N ASN A 2 18.28 -31.32 37.34
CA ASN A 2 18.05 -31.75 38.73
C ASN A 2 17.38 -30.63 39.53
N ARG A 3 16.38 -30.99 40.34
CA ARG A 3 15.55 -30.06 41.13
C ARG A 3 16.36 -29.16 42.07
N ARG A 4 17.58 -29.58 42.41
CA ARG A 4 18.52 -28.83 43.26
C ARG A 4 19.22 -27.69 42.52
N ASP A 5 19.35 -27.77 41.20
CA ASP A 5 20.00 -26.73 40.40
C ASP A 5 19.06 -25.55 40.15
N SER A 6 17.75 -25.83 40.04
CA SER A 6 16.71 -24.80 39.89
C SER A 6 16.54 -23.93 41.13
N ILE A 7 16.76 -24.48 42.34
CA ILE A 7 16.64 -23.73 43.60
C ILE A 7 17.83 -22.77 43.79
N LYS A 8 19.02 -23.14 43.31
CA LYS A 8 20.19 -22.25 43.34
C LYS A 8 20.03 -21.03 42.43
N ALA A 9 19.34 -21.19 41.29
CA ALA A 9 19.07 -20.08 40.36
C ALA A 9 18.05 -19.07 40.90
N LEU A 10 17.11 -19.50 41.75
CA LEU A 10 16.09 -18.64 42.35
C LEU A 10 16.62 -17.81 43.55
N GLY A 11 17.69 -18.26 44.21
CA GLY A 11 18.28 -17.56 45.37
C GLY A 11 19.13 -16.32 45.03
N LEU A 12 19.36 -16.02 43.75
CA LEU A 12 20.21 -14.90 43.30
C LEU A 12 19.46 -13.60 42.99
N THR A 13 18.14 -13.54 43.22
CA THR A 13 17.30 -12.36 42.89
C THR A 13 16.84 -11.54 44.09
N ALA A 14 17.30 -11.88 45.31
CA ALA A 14 17.04 -11.06 46.49
C ALA A 14 18.29 -10.23 46.81
N ILE A 15 18.26 -8.94 46.41
CA ILE A 15 18.84 -7.73 47.05
C ILE A 15 19.11 -6.71 45.94
N SER A 16 18.25 -5.69 45.83
CA SER A 16 18.67 -4.29 45.56
C SER A 16 17.42 -3.41 45.48
N THR A 17 16.86 -3.08 46.66
CA THR A 17 15.87 -2.01 46.84
C THR A 17 16.46 -0.60 46.61
N THR A 18 17.63 -0.48 45.99
CA THR A 18 18.35 0.79 45.80
C THR A 18 18.28 1.37 44.38
N VAL A 19 17.70 0.66 43.39
CA VAL A 19 17.75 1.11 41.97
C VAL A 19 16.64 2.12 41.60
N ILE A 20 15.68 2.41 42.48
CA ILE A 20 14.54 3.30 42.15
C ILE A 20 14.90 4.81 42.26
N LEU A 21 16.02 5.17 42.89
CA LEU A 21 16.35 6.59 43.15
C LEU A 21 17.37 7.24 42.21
N GLU A 22 17.98 6.48 41.29
CA GLU A 22 18.99 7.01 40.34
C GLU A 22 18.45 7.29 38.93
N ALA A 23 17.16 7.10 38.69
CA ALA A 23 16.51 7.35 37.39
C ALA A 23 16.32 8.84 37.03
N CYS A 24 16.78 9.80 37.86
CA CYS A 24 16.49 11.22 37.67
C CYS A 24 17.68 12.19 37.54
N LYS A 25 18.95 11.74 37.40
CA LYS A 25 20.05 12.68 37.07
C LYS A 25 21.10 12.04 36.15
N GLN A 26 21.18 12.52 34.91
CA GLN A 26 22.31 12.25 34.01
C GLN A 26 23.57 13.01 34.47
N PRO A 27 24.74 12.36 34.34
CA PRO A 27 25.95 13.03 33.89
C PRO A 27 26.52 12.36 32.63
N GLU A 28 27.15 13.20 31.80
CA GLU A 28 27.59 12.93 30.44
C GLU A 28 28.79 11.96 30.33
N THR A 29 29.00 11.46 29.10
CA THR A 29 30.18 10.75 28.56
C THR A 29 30.33 9.24 28.80
N LYS A 30 29.66 8.45 27.95
CA LYS A 30 30.29 7.76 26.79
C LYS A 30 29.17 7.03 26.05
N THR A 31 28.80 7.55 24.90
CA THR A 31 27.91 6.89 23.94
C THR A 31 28.61 5.61 23.49
N ALA A 32 28.33 4.50 24.18
CA ALA A 32 28.36 3.21 23.52
C ALA A 32 27.28 3.33 22.44
N GLU A 33 27.70 3.31 21.18
CA GLU A 33 26.77 3.13 20.07
C GLU A 33 25.88 1.95 20.44
N VAL A 34 24.61 2.26 20.68
CA VAL A 34 23.55 1.26 20.57
C VAL A 34 23.63 0.84 19.12
N VAL A 35 24.34 -0.26 18.85
CA VAL A 35 24.29 -0.93 17.57
C VAL A 35 22.82 -1.29 17.43
N ALA A 36 22.08 -0.46 16.69
CA ALA A 36 20.73 -0.76 16.28
C ALA A 36 20.80 -2.18 15.71
N PRO A 37 19.97 -3.13 16.19
CA PRO A 37 19.86 -4.42 15.53
C PRO A 37 19.64 -4.14 14.06
N LYS A 38 20.47 -4.74 13.19
CA LYS A 38 20.29 -4.70 11.73
C LYS A 38 18.80 -4.87 11.43
N GLU A 39 18.28 -4.01 10.54
CA GLU A 39 16.86 -3.88 10.16
C GLU A 39 16.10 -5.20 9.95
N GLU A 40 16.78 -6.31 9.71
CA GLU A 40 16.20 -7.64 9.55
C GLU A 40 15.53 -8.19 10.84
N ALA A 41 16.10 -7.97 12.03
CA ALA A 41 15.60 -8.60 13.26
C ALA A 41 14.31 -7.95 13.81
N ALA A 42 14.04 -6.70 13.46
CA ALA A 42 12.81 -6.00 13.87
C ALA A 42 11.59 -6.38 13.01
N THR A 43 11.81 -6.96 11.82
CA THR A 43 10.73 -7.22 10.83
C THR A 43 9.90 -8.49 11.11
N GLU A 44 10.35 -9.36 12.01
CA GLU A 44 9.73 -10.68 12.26
C GLU A 44 9.09 -10.79 13.67
N ALA A 45 9.20 -9.75 14.51
CA ALA A 45 8.63 -9.77 15.85
C ALA A 45 7.10 -9.89 15.82
N GLY A 46 6.55 -10.94 16.44
CA GLY A 46 5.11 -11.20 16.52
C GLY A 46 4.51 -11.94 15.33
N ARG A 47 5.33 -12.45 14.40
CA ARG A 47 4.89 -13.29 13.28
C ARG A 47 5.21 -14.76 13.50
N GLU A 48 4.33 -15.63 13.03
CA GLU A 48 4.55 -17.07 13.00
C GLU A 48 5.48 -17.47 11.85
N GLN A 49 6.20 -18.58 11.99
CA GLN A 49 7.17 -19.02 10.97
C GLN A 49 6.56 -19.18 9.57
N TRP A 50 5.31 -19.68 9.48
CA TRP A 50 4.62 -19.86 8.20
C TRP A 50 4.31 -18.52 7.51
N GLU A 51 4.10 -17.44 8.27
CA GLU A 51 3.88 -16.10 7.73
C GLU A 51 5.17 -15.54 7.14
N ILE A 52 6.28 -15.74 7.86
CA ILE A 52 7.63 -15.35 7.43
C ILE A 52 8.00 -16.07 6.14
N ASP A 53 7.78 -17.38 6.09
CA ASP A 53 8.10 -18.21 4.92
C ASP A 53 7.23 -17.82 3.71
N ARG A 54 5.94 -17.53 3.93
CA ARG A 54 5.04 -17.01 2.89
C ARG A 54 5.54 -15.66 2.36
N ASP A 55 5.88 -14.72 3.22
CA ASP A 55 6.35 -13.39 2.82
C ASP A 55 7.69 -13.46 2.06
N LYS A 56 8.61 -14.31 2.51
CA LYS A 56 9.88 -14.59 1.80
C LYS A 56 9.62 -15.13 0.40
N LYS A 57 8.69 -16.09 0.27
CA LYS A 57 8.30 -16.64 -1.03
C LYS A 57 7.69 -15.59 -1.96
N LEU A 58 6.76 -14.77 -1.45
CA LEU A 58 6.09 -13.71 -2.24
C LEU A 58 7.07 -12.64 -2.71
N LYS A 59 8.04 -12.25 -1.86
CA LYS A 59 9.07 -11.28 -2.21
C LYS A 59 10.07 -11.81 -3.25
N ALA A 60 10.37 -13.11 -3.22
CA ALA A 60 11.28 -13.74 -4.17
C ALA A 60 10.65 -14.01 -5.54
N GLU A 61 9.34 -14.23 -5.62
CA GLU A 61 8.63 -14.44 -6.88
C GLU A 61 8.59 -13.14 -7.71
N THR A 62 8.87 -13.26 -9.01
CA THR A 62 8.61 -12.22 -10.02
C THR A 62 7.52 -12.74 -10.94
N PHE A 63 6.38 -12.05 -10.99
CA PHE A 63 5.26 -12.43 -11.82
C PHE A 63 5.26 -11.68 -13.15
N PHE A 64 5.24 -10.35 -13.14
CA PHE A 64 5.27 -9.56 -14.38
C PHE A 64 6.68 -9.40 -14.94
N ASN A 65 6.80 -9.46 -16.27
CA ASN A 65 8.03 -9.10 -16.95
C ASN A 65 8.19 -7.57 -17.09
N LYS A 66 9.34 -7.11 -17.60
CA LYS A 66 9.65 -5.68 -17.74
C LYS A 66 8.64 -4.90 -18.59
N HIS A 67 8.16 -5.49 -19.69
CA HIS A 67 7.19 -4.87 -20.58
C HIS A 67 5.80 -4.77 -19.93
N GLU A 68 5.38 -5.84 -19.25
CA GLU A 68 4.15 -5.87 -18.47
C GLU A 68 4.17 -4.81 -17.35
N MET A 69 5.27 -4.70 -16.61
CA MET A 69 5.44 -3.67 -15.59
C MET A 69 5.42 -2.25 -16.17
N ALA A 70 6.09 -2.01 -17.30
CA ALA A 70 6.04 -0.72 -17.98
C ALA A 70 4.60 -0.35 -18.41
N THR A 71 3.85 -1.33 -18.92
CA THR A 71 2.44 -1.15 -19.30
C THR A 71 1.58 -0.82 -18.08
N ILE A 72 1.79 -1.53 -16.95
CA ILE A 72 1.10 -1.25 -15.68
C ILE A 72 1.39 0.17 -15.20
N THR A 73 2.65 0.62 -15.25
CA THR A 73 3.03 1.98 -14.85
C THR A 73 2.32 3.04 -15.69
N VAL A 74 2.35 2.91 -17.02
CA VAL A 74 1.66 3.86 -17.91
C VAL A 74 0.16 3.87 -17.65
N LEU A 75 -0.47 2.70 -17.49
CA LEU A 75 -1.90 2.62 -17.17
C LEU A 75 -2.23 3.26 -15.82
N ALA A 76 -1.44 2.99 -14.79
CA ALA A 76 -1.65 3.55 -13.45
C ALA A 76 -1.60 5.08 -13.48
N ASP A 77 -0.64 5.66 -14.21
CA ASP A 77 -0.49 7.11 -14.36
C ASP A 77 -1.56 7.73 -15.26
N ILE A 78 -2.13 6.99 -16.21
CA ILE A 78 -3.33 7.44 -16.95
C ILE A 78 -4.55 7.47 -16.02
N ILE A 79 -4.67 6.51 -15.10
CA ILE A 79 -5.83 6.39 -14.19
C ILE A 79 -5.77 7.43 -13.06
N ILE A 80 -4.63 7.61 -12.42
CA ILE A 80 -4.36 8.65 -11.41
C ILE A 80 -3.10 9.40 -11.85
N PRO A 81 -3.25 10.44 -12.69
CA PRO A 81 -2.13 11.26 -13.12
C PRO A 81 -1.66 12.17 -12.00
N LYS A 82 -0.41 12.63 -12.11
CA LYS A 82 0.08 13.74 -11.30
C LYS A 82 -0.71 15.00 -11.59
N ASP A 83 -1.04 15.76 -10.56
CA ASP A 83 -1.70 17.05 -10.67
C ASP A 83 -1.10 18.08 -9.69
N ASN A 84 -1.87 19.13 -9.36
CA ASN A 84 -1.43 20.19 -8.45
C ASN A 84 -1.59 19.82 -6.97
N VAL A 85 -2.33 18.75 -6.66
CA VAL A 85 -2.64 18.30 -5.30
C VAL A 85 -1.72 17.16 -4.89
N SER A 86 -1.53 16.17 -5.76
CA SER A 86 -0.75 14.98 -5.46
C SER A 86 0.15 14.51 -6.61
N GLY A 87 1.08 13.60 -6.28
CA GLY A 87 1.92 12.91 -7.26
C GLY A 87 1.13 11.89 -8.08
N SER A 88 1.76 11.29 -9.09
CA SER A 88 1.12 10.23 -9.88
C SER A 88 0.98 8.92 -9.10
N ALA A 89 0.22 7.97 -9.67
CA ALA A 89 0.20 6.60 -9.17
C ALA A 89 1.60 5.97 -9.07
N SER A 90 2.47 6.22 -10.04
CA SER A 90 3.86 5.76 -10.01
C SER A 90 4.71 6.43 -8.93
N ASP A 91 4.52 7.73 -8.66
CA ASP A 91 5.17 8.42 -7.52
C ASP A 91 4.80 7.73 -6.17
N ALA A 92 3.59 7.16 -6.09
CA ALA A 92 3.09 6.41 -4.94
C ALA A 92 3.42 4.91 -4.94
N LYS A 93 4.28 4.42 -5.85
CA LYS A 93 4.69 2.99 -5.96
C LYS A 93 3.52 2.02 -6.18
N VAL A 94 2.48 2.49 -6.86
CA VAL A 94 1.31 1.66 -7.20
C VAL A 94 1.66 0.47 -8.12
N PRO A 95 2.55 0.59 -9.12
CA PRO A 95 2.95 -0.55 -9.95
C PRO A 95 3.54 -1.71 -9.13
N GLU A 96 4.40 -1.40 -8.16
CA GLU A 96 5.01 -2.38 -7.25
C GLU A 96 3.97 -3.02 -6.32
N PHE A 97 3.01 -2.21 -5.83
CA PHE A 97 1.86 -2.73 -5.09
C PHE A 97 1.05 -3.72 -5.93
N ILE A 98 0.79 -3.43 -7.21
CA ILE A 98 0.04 -4.32 -8.11
C ILE A 98 0.80 -5.64 -8.32
N GLU A 99 2.11 -5.60 -8.57
CA GLU A 99 2.96 -6.79 -8.67
C GLU A 99 2.88 -7.63 -7.39
N PHE A 100 2.92 -6.99 -6.21
CA PHE A 100 2.77 -7.68 -4.93
C PHE A 100 1.38 -8.33 -4.77
N ILE A 101 0.30 -7.57 -4.98
CA ILE A 101 -1.08 -8.04 -4.81
C ILE A 101 -1.42 -9.17 -5.76
N VAL A 102 -0.92 -9.14 -7.00
CA VAL A 102 -1.15 -10.21 -7.97
C VAL A 102 -0.44 -11.52 -7.56
N LYS A 103 0.70 -11.42 -6.86
CA LYS A 103 1.38 -12.58 -6.29
C LYS A 103 0.64 -13.13 -5.07
N ASP A 104 0.19 -12.26 -4.19
CA ASP A 104 -0.48 -12.63 -2.93
C ASP A 104 -1.92 -13.13 -3.15
N ILE A 105 -2.61 -12.61 -4.16
CA ILE A 105 -3.99 -12.98 -4.53
C ILE A 105 -3.99 -13.60 -5.94
N PRO A 106 -3.83 -14.94 -6.05
CA PRO A 106 -3.65 -15.62 -7.34
C PRO A 106 -4.80 -15.42 -8.34
N GLU A 107 -6.01 -15.09 -7.89
CA GLU A 107 -7.17 -14.80 -8.74
C GLU A 107 -6.95 -13.57 -9.65
N HIS A 108 -5.96 -12.73 -9.35
CA HIS A 108 -5.56 -11.64 -10.22
C HIS A 108 -4.58 -12.05 -11.33
N LYS A 109 -3.83 -13.16 -11.18
CA LYS A 109 -2.77 -13.55 -12.12
C LYS A 109 -3.25 -13.68 -13.56
N THR A 110 -4.25 -14.52 -13.80
CA THR A 110 -4.74 -14.79 -15.16
C THR A 110 -5.41 -13.57 -15.79
N PRO A 111 -6.35 -12.86 -15.13
CA PRO A 111 -7.00 -11.70 -15.73
C PRO A 111 -6.05 -10.54 -16.00
N MET A 112 -5.02 -10.34 -15.16
CA MET A 112 -4.04 -9.28 -15.37
C MET A 112 -3.15 -9.57 -16.57
N ARG A 113 -2.52 -10.75 -16.65
CA ARG A 113 -1.67 -11.10 -17.80
C ARG A 113 -2.47 -11.16 -19.10
N GLY A 114 -3.67 -11.72 -19.06
CA GLY A 114 -4.56 -11.78 -20.22
C GLY A 114 -4.95 -10.38 -20.72
N GLY A 115 -5.26 -9.47 -19.80
CA GLY A 115 -5.63 -8.10 -20.14
C GLY A 115 -4.48 -7.25 -20.66
N LEU A 116 -3.28 -7.38 -20.09
CA LEU A 116 -2.06 -6.74 -20.61
C LEU A 116 -1.77 -7.22 -22.04
N LYS A 117 -1.86 -8.53 -22.29
CA LYS A 117 -1.68 -9.07 -23.63
C LYS A 117 -2.76 -8.60 -24.60
N TRP A 118 -4.02 -8.54 -24.16
CA TRP A 118 -5.12 -8.02 -24.95
C TRP A 118 -4.86 -6.58 -25.37
N LEU A 119 -4.39 -5.73 -24.45
CA LEU A 119 -4.13 -4.32 -24.73
C LEU A 119 -3.04 -4.13 -25.78
N ASP A 120 -1.94 -4.89 -25.69
CA ASP A 120 -0.88 -4.85 -26.69
C ASP A 120 -1.35 -5.31 -28.06
N VAL A 121 -2.09 -6.43 -28.14
CA VAL A 121 -2.62 -6.95 -29.41
C VAL A 121 -3.61 -5.96 -30.02
N TYR A 122 -4.49 -5.38 -29.20
CA TYR A 122 -5.46 -4.38 -29.65
C TYR A 122 -4.77 -3.13 -30.19
N CYS A 123 -3.77 -2.61 -29.47
CA CYS A 123 -2.96 -1.48 -29.90
C CYS A 123 -2.19 -1.79 -31.19
N PHE A 124 -1.60 -2.98 -31.28
CA PHE A 124 -0.85 -3.41 -32.46
C PHE A 124 -1.74 -3.51 -33.69
N ASN A 125 -2.94 -4.09 -33.56
CA ASN A 125 -3.88 -4.20 -34.68
C ASN A 125 -4.36 -2.82 -35.17
N LYS A 126 -4.41 -1.82 -34.30
CA LYS A 126 -4.90 -0.47 -34.62
C LYS A 126 -3.81 0.45 -35.15
N PHE A 127 -2.59 0.32 -34.64
CA PHE A 127 -1.50 1.29 -34.85
C PHE A 127 -0.15 0.67 -35.22
N GLY A 128 -0.04 -0.66 -35.27
CA GLY A 128 1.21 -1.37 -35.57
C GLY A 128 2.25 -1.31 -34.45
N LYS A 129 1.85 -0.96 -33.23
CA LYS A 129 2.73 -0.75 -32.07
C LYS A 129 2.19 -1.41 -30.80
N SER A 130 3.08 -1.83 -29.90
CA SER A 130 2.68 -2.19 -28.54
C SER A 130 2.08 -0.98 -27.83
N PHE A 131 1.37 -1.19 -26.71
CA PHE A 131 0.72 -0.07 -26.02
C PHE A 131 1.72 0.97 -25.52
N ILE A 132 2.86 0.55 -24.96
CA ILE A 132 3.88 1.47 -24.45
C ILE A 132 4.67 2.18 -25.56
N ASP A 133 4.73 1.62 -26.77
CA ASP A 133 5.39 2.22 -27.93
C ASP A 133 4.48 3.19 -28.70
N ALA A 134 3.17 3.13 -28.44
CA ALA A 134 2.19 4.04 -29.03
C ALA A 134 2.33 5.45 -28.45
N SER A 135 1.97 6.47 -29.24
CA SER A 135 1.93 7.86 -28.75
C SER A 135 0.89 8.02 -27.66
N SER A 136 1.04 9.03 -26.78
CA SER A 136 0.07 9.30 -25.72
C SER A 136 -1.36 9.50 -26.26
N ALA A 137 -1.51 10.16 -27.41
CA ALA A 137 -2.82 10.30 -28.06
C ALA A 137 -3.43 8.96 -28.49
N GLN A 138 -2.60 8.04 -29.01
CA GLN A 138 -3.04 6.68 -29.37
C GLN A 138 -3.41 5.86 -28.14
N GLN A 139 -2.60 5.92 -27.07
CA GLN A 139 -2.89 5.26 -25.80
C GLN A 139 -4.25 5.72 -25.25
N ILE A 140 -4.45 7.03 -25.10
CA ILE A 140 -5.71 7.59 -24.60
C ILE A 140 -6.88 7.21 -25.50
N SER A 141 -6.72 7.20 -26.83
CA SER A 141 -7.81 6.79 -27.73
C SER A 141 -8.30 5.35 -27.49
N ILE A 142 -7.39 4.42 -27.14
CA ILE A 142 -7.75 3.05 -26.78
C ILE A 142 -8.41 3.03 -25.40
N ILE A 143 -7.87 3.79 -24.44
CA ILE A 143 -8.44 3.87 -23.09
C ILE A 143 -9.86 4.43 -23.13
N ASP A 144 -10.15 5.45 -23.92
CA ASP A 144 -11.49 6.03 -24.06
C ASP A 144 -12.52 5.00 -24.56
N GLU A 145 -12.11 4.04 -25.39
CA GLU A 145 -12.99 2.96 -25.87
C GLU A 145 -13.38 1.96 -24.78
N ILE A 146 -12.52 1.76 -23.78
CA ILE A 146 -12.70 0.74 -22.73
C ILE A 146 -12.98 1.32 -21.34
N ALA A 147 -12.83 2.62 -21.16
CA ALA A 147 -12.97 3.30 -19.86
C ALA A 147 -14.40 3.34 -19.33
N TYR A 148 -15.39 3.30 -20.21
CA TYR A 148 -16.79 3.55 -19.87
C TYR A 148 -17.67 2.36 -20.26
N PRO A 149 -17.93 1.41 -19.34
CA PRO A 149 -18.63 0.16 -19.66
C PRO A 149 -19.99 0.33 -20.34
N LYS A 150 -20.73 1.40 -20.01
CA LYS A 150 -22.04 1.71 -20.60
C LYS A 150 -21.96 2.25 -22.04
N LYS A 151 -20.79 2.73 -22.48
CA LYS A 151 -20.56 3.32 -23.81
C LYS A 151 -19.67 2.44 -24.69
N ALA A 152 -18.96 1.48 -24.08
CA ALA A 152 -18.05 0.59 -24.77
C ALA A 152 -18.82 -0.30 -25.76
N LYS A 153 -18.19 -0.56 -26.91
CA LYS A 153 -18.78 -1.47 -27.89
C LYS A 153 -18.63 -2.93 -27.43
N PRO A 154 -19.53 -3.84 -27.84
CA PRO A 154 -19.45 -5.25 -27.43
C PRO A 154 -18.11 -5.92 -27.75
N GLU A 155 -17.43 -5.50 -28.83
CA GLU A 155 -16.20 -6.13 -29.30
C GLU A 155 -14.99 -5.87 -28.38
N VAL A 156 -15.05 -4.82 -27.55
CA VAL A 156 -13.95 -4.43 -26.63
C VAL A 156 -14.22 -4.83 -25.18
N GLN A 157 -15.23 -5.66 -24.92
CA GLN A 157 -15.67 -6.00 -23.57
C GLN A 157 -14.58 -6.66 -22.70
N ALA A 158 -13.66 -7.42 -23.32
CA ALA A 158 -12.50 -7.98 -22.62
C ALA A 158 -11.58 -6.88 -22.08
N GLY A 159 -11.32 -5.84 -22.89
CA GLY A 159 -10.56 -4.66 -22.50
C GLY A 159 -11.24 -3.86 -21.40
N VAL A 160 -12.57 -3.69 -21.47
CA VAL A 160 -13.36 -3.04 -20.41
C VAL A 160 -13.19 -3.76 -19.08
N THR A 161 -13.29 -5.10 -19.09
CA THR A 161 -13.16 -5.92 -17.89
C THR A 161 -11.77 -5.79 -17.27
N PHE A 162 -10.73 -5.85 -18.12
CA PHE A 162 -9.35 -5.63 -17.68
C PHE A 162 -9.14 -4.23 -17.12
N PHE A 163 -9.58 -3.19 -17.82
CA PHE A 163 -9.33 -1.81 -17.41
C PHE A 163 -10.07 -1.44 -16.12
N ASN A 164 -11.27 -1.96 -15.91
CA ASN A 164 -11.97 -1.82 -14.63
C ASN A 164 -11.16 -2.44 -13.48
N ARG A 165 -10.60 -3.63 -13.68
CA ARG A 165 -9.73 -4.28 -12.68
C ARG A 165 -8.48 -3.44 -12.41
N MET A 166 -7.81 -2.97 -13.46
CA MET A 166 -6.66 -2.09 -13.32
C MET A 166 -7.00 -0.81 -12.55
N ARG A 167 -8.13 -0.17 -12.89
CA ARG A 167 -8.61 1.03 -12.18
C ARG A 167 -8.84 0.77 -10.70
N SER A 168 -9.53 -0.31 -10.35
CA SER A 168 -9.77 -0.67 -8.96
C SER A 168 -8.48 -0.93 -8.18
N LEU A 169 -7.53 -1.66 -8.78
CA LEU A 169 -6.23 -1.91 -8.15
C LEU A 169 -5.40 -0.62 -8.00
N THR A 170 -5.39 0.24 -9.02
CA THR A 170 -4.68 1.53 -8.97
C THR A 170 -5.25 2.43 -7.88
N ALA A 171 -6.59 2.59 -7.82
CA ALA A 171 -7.23 3.41 -6.80
C ALA A 171 -6.99 2.85 -5.38
N SER A 172 -7.07 1.52 -5.22
CA SER A 172 -6.80 0.87 -3.93
C SER A 172 -5.36 1.07 -3.49
N GLY A 173 -4.40 0.88 -4.40
CA GLY A 173 -2.98 1.12 -4.11
C GLY A 173 -2.70 2.58 -3.78
N PHE A 174 -3.19 3.52 -4.58
CA PHE A 174 -2.90 4.94 -4.40
C PHE A 174 -3.48 5.48 -3.09
N TYR A 175 -4.78 5.27 -2.84
CA TYR A 175 -5.47 5.83 -1.66
C TYR A 175 -5.18 5.09 -0.34
N THR A 176 -4.33 4.06 -0.37
CA THR A 176 -3.76 3.44 0.84
C THR A 176 -2.33 3.89 1.12
N THR A 177 -1.75 4.73 0.26
CA THR A 177 -0.42 5.33 0.47
C THR A 177 -0.51 6.66 1.23
N GLU A 178 0.61 7.12 1.78
CA GLU A 178 0.69 8.46 2.38
C GLU A 178 0.31 9.58 1.39
N ILE A 179 0.71 9.45 0.11
CA ILE A 179 0.39 10.43 -0.94
C ILE A 179 -1.13 10.49 -1.16
N GLY A 180 -1.78 9.35 -1.38
CA GLY A 180 -3.21 9.31 -1.62
C GLY A 180 -4.07 9.64 -0.40
N VAL A 181 -3.64 9.26 0.81
CA VAL A 181 -4.32 9.63 2.06
C VAL A 181 -4.32 11.16 2.26
N LYS A 182 -3.20 11.82 1.93
CA LYS A 182 -3.11 13.29 1.94
C LYS A 182 -3.96 13.94 0.86
N ASP A 183 -4.01 13.36 -0.35
CA ASP A 183 -4.79 13.84 -1.49
C ASP A 183 -6.28 14.02 -1.14
N ILE A 184 -6.87 13.05 -0.44
CA ILE A 184 -8.28 13.10 -0.01
C ILE A 184 -8.51 13.89 1.29
N GLY A 185 -7.46 14.45 1.90
CA GLY A 185 -7.55 15.19 3.15
C GLY A 185 -7.95 14.34 4.36
N TYR A 186 -7.63 13.05 4.37
CA TYR A 186 -7.99 12.16 5.46
C TYR A 186 -7.24 12.52 6.75
N ALA A 187 -7.98 12.86 7.80
CA ALA A 187 -7.43 13.30 9.09
C ALA A 187 -7.55 12.26 10.24
N GLY A 188 -8.02 11.04 9.95
CA GLY A 188 -8.34 10.04 10.98
C GLY A 188 -7.12 9.36 11.64
N ASN A 189 -5.93 9.45 11.04
CA ASN A 189 -4.70 8.87 11.59
C ASN A 189 -3.92 9.85 12.49
N ALA A 190 -4.49 11.03 12.76
CA ALA A 190 -3.94 11.99 13.71
C ALA A 190 -4.84 12.06 14.96
N PRO A 191 -4.27 12.06 16.17
CA PRO A 191 -5.04 12.36 17.37
C PRO A 191 -5.71 13.73 17.21
N ASN A 192 -7.02 13.80 17.39
CA ASN A 192 -7.76 15.06 17.39
C ASN A 192 -8.42 15.28 18.75
N GLN A 193 -8.71 16.53 19.08
CA GLN A 193 -9.63 16.86 20.16
C GLN A 193 -10.99 17.11 19.53
N TRP A 194 -11.91 16.17 19.70
CA TRP A 194 -13.29 16.36 19.30
C TRP A 194 -13.97 17.32 20.29
N THR A 195 -14.24 18.55 19.84
CA THR A 195 -14.91 19.58 20.64
C THR A 195 -16.45 19.47 20.60
N GLY A 196 -16.98 18.40 20.01
CA GLY A 196 -18.41 18.23 19.79
C GLY A 196 -18.86 18.71 18.40
N VAL A 197 -20.15 18.53 18.12
CA VAL A 197 -20.76 19.03 16.88
C VAL A 197 -20.74 20.57 16.90
N PRO A 198 -20.31 21.25 15.82
CA PRO A 198 -20.34 22.72 15.74
C PRO A 198 -21.71 23.32 16.08
N ALA A 199 -21.72 24.47 16.77
CA ALA A 199 -22.95 25.08 17.28
C ALA A 199 -23.95 25.49 16.18
N ASP A 200 -23.45 25.92 15.03
CA ASP A 200 -24.24 26.24 13.83
C ASP A 200 -24.93 24.99 13.24
N VAL A 201 -24.26 23.84 13.27
CA VAL A 201 -24.84 22.55 12.87
C VAL A 201 -25.89 22.11 13.87
N LEU A 202 -25.64 22.22 15.18
CA LEU A 202 -26.65 21.92 16.21
C LEU A 202 -27.90 22.80 16.05
N LYS A 203 -27.71 24.08 15.74
CA LYS A 203 -28.79 25.03 15.43
C LYS A 203 -29.61 24.64 14.21
N GLN A 204 -28.95 24.23 13.12
CA GLN A 204 -29.63 23.77 11.91
C GLN A 204 -30.64 22.64 12.19
N TYR A 205 -30.34 21.76 13.15
CA TYR A 205 -31.17 20.61 13.49
C TYR A 205 -32.00 20.80 14.78
N GLY A 206 -32.02 21.99 15.37
CA GLY A 206 -32.77 22.27 16.62
C GLY A 206 -32.25 21.51 17.84
N MET A 207 -31.00 21.07 17.82
CA MET A 207 -30.35 20.27 18.88
C MET A 207 -29.46 21.11 19.80
N GLU A 208 -29.64 22.44 19.81
CA GLU A 208 -28.84 23.41 20.58
C GLU A 208 -28.83 23.11 22.10
N ASN A 209 -29.87 22.45 22.60
CA ASN A 209 -30.04 22.12 24.01
C ASN A 209 -29.53 20.72 24.40
N VAL A 210 -29.04 19.94 23.44
CA VAL A 210 -28.53 18.59 23.68
C VAL A 210 -27.08 18.68 24.16
N LYS A 211 -26.81 18.30 25.42
CA LYS A 211 -25.44 18.12 25.91
C LYS A 211 -24.92 16.78 25.40
N VAL A 212 -23.88 16.82 24.57
CA VAL A 212 -23.12 15.66 24.08
C VAL A 212 -21.88 15.47 24.95
#